data_AF-A0A7V0U2C6-F1
#
_entry.id   AF-A0A7V0U2C6-F1
#
_cell.length_a   1.000
_cell.length_b   1.000
_cell.length_c   1.000
_cell.angle_alpha   90.00
_cell.angle_beta   90.00
_cell.angle_gamma   90.00
#
_symmetry.space_group_name_H-M   'P 1'
#
loop_
_entity.id
_entity.type
_entity.pdbx_description
1 polymer ?
#
loop_
_entity_poly.entity_id
_entity_poly.type
_entity_poly.pdbx_seq_one_letter_code
_entity_poly.pdbx_strand_id
1 'polypeptide(L)'
;MAVFNYKKREISAKIVYYGPALCGKTTNVQQIHQKLNPRQRGELVSLATDADRTLFFDFLPIELENIGGFKTRFQIYTVPGQVYYNSTRKAVLTGVDGVVFVADSQTSMEQENLESFNNLIENLKYYNCDITRIPVVFQYNKRDLKDIMTIEAMDRIFNLPQAPRFSGSALSGNGVLQTLTACCKLVLQDLKRKSQRTEEAVSRGLNTPSDRSVPTAAGVDHRPSPAQEAGRKQPDPEISVPRPPTITSRPENRPHPLGAENNVPPVAFSGADPRAREHRETGQEPFKPEIMQVGKTRLLDPYTLTVPLRLATDGARRQVVTVEITLSIKDFLRQEL
;
A
#
# COMPACT_ATOMS: atom_id res chain seq x y z
N MET A 1 7.84 3.98 -0.61
CA MET A 1 9.29 4.24 -0.57
C MET A 1 9.64 4.28 0.88
N ALA A 2 10.57 3.44 1.34
CA ALA A 2 11.01 3.50 2.72
C ALA A 2 11.54 4.89 3.06
N VAL A 3 11.12 5.42 4.20
CA VAL A 3 11.58 6.71 4.71
C VAL A 3 12.63 6.43 5.77
N PHE A 4 13.89 6.74 5.46
CA PHE A 4 14.97 6.84 6.43
C PHE A 4 15.03 8.26 6.96
N ASN A 5 14.62 8.46 8.20
CA ASN A 5 14.79 9.73 8.88
C ASN A 5 15.99 9.65 9.83
N TYR A 6 17.17 10.01 9.33
CA TYR A 6 18.41 10.00 10.13
C TYR A 6 18.36 10.95 11.33
N LYS A 7 17.65 12.08 11.21
CA LYS A 7 17.51 13.05 12.32
C LYS A 7 16.66 12.48 13.45
N LYS A 8 15.65 11.68 13.14
CA LYS A 8 14.77 11.02 14.12
C LYS A 8 15.20 9.59 14.46
N ARG A 9 16.20 9.03 13.75
CA ARG A 9 16.57 7.61 13.77
C ARG A 9 15.37 6.68 13.57
N GLU A 10 14.55 7.00 12.57
CA GLU A 10 13.36 6.21 12.22
C GLU A 10 13.48 5.60 10.82
N ILE A 11 13.08 4.34 10.69
CA ILE A 11 12.97 3.61 9.42
C ILE A 11 11.51 3.22 9.24
N SER A 12 10.89 3.62 8.14
CA SER A 12 9.58 3.08 7.74
C SER A 12 9.75 2.26 6.47
N ALA A 13 9.27 1.02 6.43
CA ALA A 13 9.37 0.16 5.26
C ALA A 13 8.07 -0.61 4.98
N LYS A 14 7.73 -0.76 3.71
CA LYS A 14 6.52 -1.41 3.24
C LYS A 14 6.80 -2.84 2.76
N ILE A 15 6.13 -3.82 3.36
CA ILE A 15 6.19 -5.23 2.95
C ILE A 15 4.83 -5.64 2.37
N VAL A 16 4.85 -6.24 1.18
CA VAL A 16 3.63 -6.71 0.52
C VAL A 16 3.60 -8.24 0.49
N TYR A 17 2.53 -8.83 1.02
CA TYR A 17 2.20 -10.23 0.86
C TYR A 17 1.45 -10.41 -0.46
N TYR A 18 2.08 -11.13 -1.39
CA TYR A 18 1.61 -11.38 -2.74
C TYR A 18 1.40 -12.88 -2.99
N GLY A 19 0.60 -13.25 -3.99
CA GLY A 19 0.33 -14.66 -4.34
C GLY A 19 -1.11 -14.88 -4.82
N PRO A 20 -1.46 -16.09 -5.28
CA PRO A 20 -2.76 -16.38 -5.88
C PRO A 20 -3.92 -16.29 -4.89
N ALA A 21 -5.16 -16.28 -5.37
CA ALA A 21 -6.35 -16.29 -4.53
C ALA A 21 -6.29 -17.44 -3.50
N LEU A 22 -6.75 -17.17 -2.28
CA LEU A 22 -6.90 -18.18 -1.21
C LEU A 22 -5.61 -18.92 -0.80
N CYS A 23 -4.43 -18.45 -1.22
CA CYS A 23 -3.15 -19.07 -0.84
C CYS A 23 -2.74 -18.84 0.62
N GLY A 24 -3.46 -18.00 1.38
CA GLY A 24 -3.25 -17.76 2.81
C GLY A 24 -2.52 -16.46 3.19
N LYS A 25 -2.55 -15.43 2.33
CA LYS A 25 -2.02 -14.08 2.63
C LYS A 25 -2.65 -13.43 3.87
N THR A 26 -3.98 -13.32 3.89
CA THR A 26 -4.72 -12.75 5.02
C THR A 26 -4.52 -13.55 6.29
N THR A 27 -4.52 -14.88 6.21
CA THR A 27 -4.24 -15.76 7.34
C THR A 27 -2.84 -15.53 7.92
N ASN A 28 -1.82 -15.29 7.07
CA ASN A 28 -0.48 -14.91 7.55
C ASN A 28 -0.52 -13.62 8.36
N VAL A 29 -1.16 -12.55 7.84
CA VAL A 29 -1.19 -11.25 8.52
C VAL A 29 -1.98 -11.33 9.83
N GLN A 30 -3.08 -12.07 9.85
CA GLN A 30 -3.85 -12.35 11.06
C GLN A 30 -3.00 -13.11 12.10
N GLN A 31 -2.26 -14.14 11.69
CA GLN A 31 -1.36 -14.88 12.58
C GLN A 31 -0.22 -14.00 13.11
N ILE A 32 0.36 -13.13 12.27
CA ILE A 32 1.39 -12.17 12.70
C ILE A 32 0.81 -11.27 13.78
N HIS A 33 -0.36 -10.69 13.54
CA HIS A 33 -1.06 -9.86 14.53
C HIS A 33 -1.32 -10.63 15.83
N GLN A 34 -1.79 -11.88 15.76
CA GLN A 34 -2.05 -12.68 16.97
C GLN A 34 -0.78 -13.02 17.76
N LYS A 35 0.33 -13.32 17.09
CA LYS A 35 1.58 -13.77 17.73
C LYS A 35 2.49 -12.64 18.20
N LEU A 36 2.36 -11.44 17.64
CA LEU A 36 3.15 -10.28 18.06
C LEU A 36 2.63 -9.70 19.38
N ASN A 37 3.56 -9.19 20.20
CA ASN A 37 3.20 -8.46 21.40
C ASN A 37 2.31 -7.26 21.03
N PRO A 38 1.16 -7.04 21.69
CA PRO A 38 0.28 -5.91 21.41
C PRO A 38 0.97 -4.54 21.44
N ARG A 39 2.07 -4.38 22.20
CA ARG A 39 2.87 -3.14 22.22
C ARG A 39 3.68 -2.90 20.95
N GLN A 40 3.93 -3.94 20.16
CA GLN A 40 4.78 -3.92 18.96
C GLN A 40 3.97 -3.87 17.66
N ARG A 41 2.63 -3.79 17.74
CA ARG A 41 1.75 -3.75 16.58
C ARG A 41 0.63 -2.75 16.78
N GLY A 42 0.18 -2.13 15.69
CA GLY A 42 -1.09 -1.40 15.71
C GLY A 42 -2.28 -2.31 15.43
N GLU A 43 -3.43 -1.67 15.20
CA GLU A 43 -4.66 -2.33 14.77
C GLU A 43 -4.48 -2.97 13.39
N LEU A 44 -5.03 -4.18 13.22
CA LEU A 44 -5.20 -4.80 11.92
C LEU A 44 -6.40 -4.17 11.24
N VAL A 45 -6.18 -3.47 10.14
CA VAL A 45 -7.25 -2.87 9.33
C VAL A 45 -7.49 -3.78 8.13
N SER A 46 -8.68 -4.38 8.08
CA SER A 46 -9.16 -5.11 6.91
C SER A 46 -10.22 -4.27 6.21
N LEU A 47 -9.92 -3.80 5.01
CA LEU A 47 -10.93 -3.16 4.16
C LEU A 47 -11.62 -4.25 3.36
N ALA A 48 -12.95 -4.32 3.44
CA ALA A 48 -13.80 -5.17 2.61
C ALA A 48 -14.86 -4.27 1.96
N THR A 49 -14.99 -4.33 0.64
CA THR A 49 -16.04 -3.61 -0.08
C THR A 49 -17.28 -4.50 -0.22
N ASP A 50 -18.46 -3.98 0.11
CA ASP A 50 -19.73 -4.72 0.04
C ASP A 50 -20.19 -5.01 -1.40
N ALA A 51 -19.79 -4.16 -2.36
CA ALA A 51 -20.25 -4.23 -3.76
C ALA A 51 -19.70 -5.44 -4.53
N ASP A 52 -18.48 -5.84 -4.23
CA ASP A 52 -17.87 -7.05 -4.75
C ASP A 52 -17.32 -7.81 -3.56
N ARG A 53 -18.04 -8.85 -3.12
CA ARG A 53 -17.51 -9.83 -2.16
C ARG A 53 -16.02 -10.01 -2.48
N THR A 54 -15.13 -9.70 -1.54
CA THR A 54 -13.70 -10.06 -1.53
C THR A 54 -12.62 -9.07 -2.03
N LEU A 55 -12.82 -7.75 -2.04
CA LEU A 55 -11.65 -6.86 -1.99
C LEU A 55 -11.14 -6.73 -0.55
N PHE A 56 -10.55 -7.82 -0.04
CA PHE A 56 -9.90 -7.84 1.28
C PHE A 56 -8.47 -7.34 1.13
N PHE A 57 -8.23 -6.16 1.67
CA PHE A 57 -6.90 -5.60 1.85
C PHE A 57 -6.60 -5.53 3.35
N ASP A 58 -5.50 -6.15 3.77
CA ASP A 58 -5.04 -6.13 5.16
C ASP A 58 -3.87 -5.17 5.31
N PHE A 59 -3.97 -4.27 6.29
CA PHE A 59 -2.91 -3.40 6.74
C PHE A 59 -2.53 -3.70 8.19
N LEU A 60 -1.25 -3.96 8.42
CA LEU A 60 -0.71 -4.16 9.76
C LEU A 60 0.58 -3.36 9.96
N PRO A 61 0.54 -2.30 10.79
CA PRO A 61 1.75 -1.61 11.21
C PRO A 61 2.42 -2.39 12.36
N ILE A 62 3.72 -2.63 12.24
CA ILE A 62 4.57 -3.25 13.26
C ILE A 62 5.63 -2.22 13.65
N GLU A 63 5.79 -2.00 14.95
CA GLU A 63 6.84 -1.18 15.52
C GLU A 63 7.86 -2.07 16.24
N LEU A 64 9.10 -2.02 15.77
CA LEU A 64 10.23 -2.68 16.39
C LEU A 64 11.19 -1.61 16.92
N GLU A 65 11.43 -1.66 18.22
CA GLU A 65 12.37 -0.77 18.88
C GLU A 65 13.81 -1.28 18.70
N ASN A 66 14.73 -0.32 18.52
CA ASN A 66 16.17 -0.53 18.62
C ASN A 66 16.77 -1.58 17.66
N ILE A 67 16.33 -1.60 16.40
CA ILE A 67 17.01 -2.39 15.37
C ILE A 67 18.20 -1.58 14.85
N GLY A 68 19.42 -1.97 15.26
CA GLY A 68 20.64 -1.27 14.86
C GLY A 68 20.68 0.20 15.31
N GLY A 69 20.00 0.54 16.42
CA GLY A 69 19.89 1.91 16.92
C GLY A 69 18.79 2.76 16.29
N PHE A 70 17.94 2.19 15.42
CA PHE A 70 16.81 2.86 14.79
C PHE A 70 15.47 2.31 15.29
N LYS A 71 14.49 3.22 15.46
CA LYS A 71 13.08 2.85 15.59
C LYS A 71 12.57 2.45 14.21
N THR A 72 12.12 1.21 14.05
CA THR A 72 11.72 0.66 12.76
C THR A 72 10.23 0.39 12.74
N ARG A 73 9.53 0.88 11.72
CA ARG A 73 8.12 0.67 11.44
C ARG A 73 7.97 -0.12 10.14
N PHE A 74 7.49 -1.35 10.23
CA PHE A 74 7.07 -2.10 9.06
C PHE A 74 5.58 -1.88 8.82
N GLN A 75 5.20 -1.66 7.58
CA GLN A 75 3.82 -1.62 7.17
C GLN A 75 3.57 -2.84 6.27
N ILE A 76 2.77 -3.78 6.76
CA ILE A 76 2.43 -5.00 6.02
C ILE A 76 1.12 -4.78 5.28
N TYR A 77 1.12 -5.13 3.99
CA TYR A 77 0.01 -5.01 3.06
C TYR A 77 -0.27 -6.39 2.45
N THR A 78 -1.53 -6.82 2.32
CA THR A 78 -1.90 -7.94 1.44
C THR A 78 -2.43 -7.43 0.11
N VAL A 79 -2.44 -8.26 -0.93
CA VAL A 79 -3.12 -7.95 -2.19
C VAL A 79 -4.34 -8.84 -2.39
N PRO A 80 -5.40 -8.37 -3.07
CA PRO A 80 -6.49 -9.24 -3.49
C PRO A 80 -5.95 -10.29 -4.48
N GLY A 81 -6.23 -11.56 -4.20
CA GLY A 81 -5.66 -12.67 -4.98
C GLY A 81 -6.43 -13.02 -6.26
N GLN A 82 -7.63 -12.46 -6.48
CA GLN A 82 -8.43 -12.72 -7.68
C GLN A 82 -7.92 -11.92 -8.88
N VAL A 83 -7.87 -12.54 -10.05
CA VAL A 83 -7.24 -11.99 -11.27
C VAL A 83 -7.82 -10.62 -11.66
N TYR A 84 -9.12 -10.40 -11.47
CA TYR A 84 -9.85 -9.17 -11.81
C TYR A 84 -9.28 -7.89 -11.18
N TYR A 85 -8.63 -7.96 -10.01
CA TYR A 85 -8.18 -6.77 -9.27
C TYR A 85 -6.74 -6.32 -9.57
N ASN A 86 -6.30 -6.40 -10.83
CA ASN A 86 -4.91 -6.07 -11.18
C ASN A 86 -4.53 -4.61 -10.86
N SER A 87 -5.43 -3.65 -11.09
CA SER A 87 -5.20 -2.24 -10.77
C SER A 87 -4.94 -2.02 -9.28
N THR A 88 -5.68 -2.72 -8.42
CA THR A 88 -5.47 -2.70 -6.96
C THR A 88 -4.13 -3.32 -6.59
N ARG A 89 -3.74 -4.45 -7.20
CA ARG A 89 -2.42 -5.06 -6.97
C ARG A 89 -1.29 -4.10 -7.34
N LYS A 90 -1.40 -3.39 -8.47
CA LYS A 90 -0.46 -2.33 -8.85
C LYS A 90 -0.42 -1.22 -7.80
N ALA A 91 -1.55 -0.70 -7.36
CA ALA A 91 -1.59 0.38 -6.36
C ALA A 91 -0.94 -0.04 -5.03
N VAL A 92 -1.18 -1.27 -4.58
CA VAL A 92 -0.55 -1.79 -3.35
C VAL A 92 0.96 -1.97 -3.51
N LEU A 93 1.48 -2.25 -4.70
CA LEU A 93 2.92 -2.35 -4.95
C LEU A 93 3.62 -0.99 -5.04
N THR A 94 2.90 0.14 -5.09
CA THR A 94 3.54 1.46 -5.10
C THR A 94 4.41 1.64 -3.86
N GLY A 95 5.71 1.89 -4.10
CA GLY A 95 6.68 2.15 -3.06
C GLY A 95 6.98 0.97 -2.15
N VAL A 96 6.79 -0.27 -2.62
CA VAL A 96 7.13 -1.50 -1.90
C VAL A 96 8.64 -1.60 -1.66
N ASP A 97 9.03 -2.03 -0.45
CA ASP A 97 10.43 -2.21 -0.04
C ASP A 97 10.81 -3.70 0.09
N GLY A 98 9.81 -4.58 0.27
CA GLY A 98 10.00 -6.03 0.24
C GLY A 98 8.71 -6.79 -0.09
N VAL A 99 8.85 -7.99 -0.62
CA VAL A 99 7.72 -8.86 -0.99
C VAL A 99 7.84 -10.21 -0.29
N VAL A 100 6.74 -10.68 0.28
CA VAL A 100 6.55 -12.08 0.65
C VAL A 100 5.62 -12.71 -0.37
N PHE A 101 6.13 -13.62 -1.19
CA PHE A 101 5.31 -14.38 -2.13
C PHE A 101 4.82 -15.66 -1.44
N VAL A 102 3.52 -15.71 -1.15
CA VAL A 102 2.84 -16.85 -0.54
C VAL A 102 2.32 -17.75 -1.66
N ALA A 103 2.95 -18.92 -1.82
CA ALA A 103 2.54 -19.93 -2.78
C ALA A 103 1.71 -21.03 -2.09
N ASP A 104 0.67 -21.51 -2.76
CA ASP A 104 -0.14 -22.63 -2.31
C ASP A 104 0.55 -23.95 -2.70
N SER A 105 0.82 -24.83 -1.73
CA SER A 105 1.57 -26.06 -2.01
C SER A 105 0.74 -27.16 -2.67
N GLN A 106 -0.58 -27.03 -2.78
CA GLN A 106 -1.42 -28.07 -3.41
C GLN A 106 -1.03 -28.28 -4.87
N THR A 107 -0.98 -29.53 -5.33
CA THR A 107 -0.59 -29.89 -6.70
C THR A 107 -1.44 -29.18 -7.76
N SER A 108 -2.73 -29.00 -7.48
CA SER A 108 -3.67 -28.29 -8.37
C SER A 108 -3.42 -26.79 -8.52
N MET A 109 -2.55 -26.18 -7.70
CA MET A 109 -2.33 -24.73 -7.65
C MET A 109 -1.03 -24.29 -8.34
N GLU A 110 -0.34 -25.21 -9.02
CA GLU A 110 0.94 -24.93 -9.69
C GLU A 110 0.81 -23.78 -10.70
N GLN A 111 -0.21 -23.83 -11.55
CA GLN A 111 -0.43 -22.85 -12.61
C GLN A 111 -0.81 -21.48 -12.04
N GLU A 112 -1.68 -21.43 -11.04
CA GLU A 112 -2.10 -20.20 -10.37
C GLU A 112 -0.94 -19.53 -9.63
N ASN A 113 -0.05 -20.33 -9.03
CA ASN A 113 1.18 -19.83 -8.43
C ASN A 113 2.07 -19.15 -9.50
N LEU A 114 2.28 -19.81 -10.64
CA LEU A 114 3.09 -19.28 -11.74
C LEU A 114 2.49 -17.99 -12.32
N GLU A 115 1.19 -17.99 -12.61
CA GLU A 115 0.47 -16.83 -13.13
C GLU A 115 0.52 -15.65 -12.16
N SER A 116 0.29 -15.90 -10.86
CA SER A 116 0.39 -14.86 -9.85
C SER A 116 1.81 -14.32 -9.70
N PHE A 117 2.84 -15.14 -9.90
CA PHE A 117 4.23 -14.71 -9.85
C PHE A 117 4.62 -13.87 -11.07
N ASN A 118 4.22 -14.28 -12.27
CA ASN A 118 4.41 -13.49 -13.49
C ASN A 118 3.68 -12.15 -13.38
N ASN A 119 2.46 -12.13 -12.84
CA ASN A 119 1.73 -10.89 -12.58
C ASN A 119 2.44 -9.96 -11.59
N LEU A 120 3.08 -10.51 -10.54
CA LEU A 120 3.92 -9.71 -9.64
C LEU A 120 5.06 -9.05 -10.42
N ILE A 121 5.76 -9.81 -11.27
CA ILE A 121 6.88 -9.29 -12.08
C ILE A 121 6.40 -8.17 -13.00
N GLU A 122 5.29 -8.36 -13.71
CA GLU A 122 4.69 -7.34 -14.59
C GLU A 122 4.30 -6.07 -13.84
N ASN A 123 3.68 -6.22 -12.66
CA ASN A 123 3.25 -5.08 -11.86
C ASN A 123 4.43 -4.32 -11.23
N LEU A 124 5.53 -5.00 -10.89
CA LEU A 124 6.77 -4.33 -10.45
C LEU A 124 7.43 -3.58 -11.61
N LYS A 125 7.47 -4.19 -12.82
CA LYS A 125 8.00 -3.56 -14.03
C LYS A 125 7.27 -2.28 -14.40
N TYR A 126 5.96 -2.20 -14.17
CA TYR A 126 5.17 -0.97 -14.35
C TYR A 126 5.74 0.23 -13.56
N TYR A 127 6.37 -0.02 -12.41
CA TYR A 127 7.04 1.00 -11.59
C TYR A 127 8.56 1.07 -11.83
N ASN A 128 9.04 0.56 -12.96
CA ASN A 128 10.48 0.43 -13.27
C ASN A 128 11.27 -0.31 -12.18
N CYS A 129 10.62 -1.24 -11.47
CA CYS A 129 11.23 -2.06 -10.44
C CYS A 129 11.44 -3.48 -10.98
N ASP A 130 12.69 -3.93 -11.00
CA ASP A 130 13.00 -5.32 -11.33
C ASP A 130 12.88 -6.19 -10.07
N ILE A 131 12.25 -7.37 -10.21
CA ILE A 131 12.06 -8.30 -9.08
C ILE A 131 13.38 -8.75 -8.44
N THR A 132 14.48 -8.76 -9.20
CA THR A 132 15.82 -9.10 -8.71
C THR A 132 16.45 -8.00 -7.84
N ARG A 133 15.90 -6.78 -7.89
CA ARG A 133 16.39 -5.60 -7.16
C ARG A 133 15.63 -5.33 -5.87
N ILE A 134 14.56 -6.08 -5.60
CA ILE A 134 13.77 -5.97 -4.38
C ILE A 134 13.94 -7.24 -3.54
N PRO A 135 14.03 -7.12 -2.20
CA PRO A 135 13.91 -8.26 -1.30
C PRO A 135 12.63 -9.07 -1.56
N VAL A 136 12.80 -10.34 -1.95
CA VAL A 136 11.71 -11.31 -2.11
C VAL A 136 11.97 -12.51 -1.22
N VAL A 137 10.94 -12.95 -0.50
CA VAL A 137 10.93 -14.20 0.27
C VAL A 137 9.76 -15.05 -0.18
N PHE A 138 9.97 -16.34 -0.41
CA PHE A 138 8.92 -17.29 -0.71
C PHE A 138 8.45 -17.98 0.56
N GLN A 139 7.14 -18.14 0.68
CA GLN A 139 6.52 -19.04 1.64
C GLN A 139 5.72 -20.10 0.90
N TYR A 140 6.09 -21.36 1.06
CA TYR A 140 5.32 -22.51 0.59
C TYR A 140 4.32 -22.86 1.68
N ASN A 141 3.10 -22.35 1.50
CA ASN A 141 2.05 -22.44 2.49
C ASN A 141 1.19 -23.70 2.28
N LYS A 142 0.38 -24.03 3.29
CA LYS A 142 -0.51 -25.20 3.33
C LYS A 142 0.22 -26.55 3.32
N ARG A 143 1.41 -26.60 3.92
CA ARG A 143 2.19 -27.85 4.07
C ARG A 143 1.54 -28.90 4.98
N ASP A 144 0.45 -28.53 5.64
CA ASP A 144 -0.40 -29.41 6.47
C ASP A 144 -1.39 -30.26 5.65
N LEU A 145 -1.59 -29.97 4.37
CA LEU A 145 -2.53 -30.70 3.52
C LEU A 145 -1.93 -32.01 2.97
N LYS A 146 -2.82 -32.94 2.61
CA LYS A 146 -2.52 -34.15 1.82
C LYS A 146 -2.68 -33.76 0.33
N ASP A 147 -1.82 -34.27 -0.56
CA ASP A 147 -1.70 -33.85 -1.98
C ASP A 147 -1.07 -32.45 -2.17
N ILE A 148 0.22 -32.36 -1.83
CA ILE A 148 1.03 -31.16 -2.02
C ILE A 148 2.26 -31.48 -2.87
N MET A 149 2.68 -30.51 -3.66
CA MET A 149 3.94 -30.53 -4.40
C MET A 149 5.12 -30.72 -3.43
N THR A 150 6.19 -31.36 -3.90
CA THR A 150 7.45 -31.37 -3.15
C THR A 150 8.08 -29.98 -3.16
N ILE A 151 9.03 -29.74 -2.25
CA ILE A 151 9.75 -28.45 -2.20
C ILE A 151 10.52 -28.22 -3.50
N GLU A 152 11.11 -29.29 -4.04
CA GLU A 152 11.87 -29.26 -5.28
C GLU A 152 10.97 -28.94 -6.49
N ALA A 153 9.74 -29.43 -6.50
CA ALA A 153 8.75 -29.09 -7.53
C ALA A 153 8.36 -27.60 -7.43
N MET A 154 8.07 -27.12 -6.22
CA MET A 154 7.76 -25.70 -5.98
C MET A 154 8.91 -24.78 -6.41
N ASP A 155 10.15 -25.16 -6.13
CA ASP A 155 11.33 -24.38 -6.48
C ASP A 155 11.50 -24.19 -7.99
N ARG A 156 11.07 -25.17 -8.80
CA ARG A 156 11.15 -25.11 -10.26
C ARG A 156 10.14 -24.15 -10.89
N ILE A 157 9.07 -23.82 -10.18
CA ILE A 157 8.03 -22.89 -10.68
C ILE A 157 8.61 -21.47 -10.82
N PHE A 158 9.47 -21.07 -9.87
CA PHE A 158 9.88 -19.67 -9.73
C PHE A 158 11.32 -19.45 -10.18
N ASN A 159 11.50 -18.60 -11.20
CA ASN A 159 12.83 -18.22 -11.71
C ASN A 159 13.52 -17.16 -10.82
N LEU A 160 13.71 -17.48 -9.53
CA LEU A 160 14.39 -16.62 -8.55
C LEU A 160 15.14 -17.47 -7.50
N PRO A 161 16.23 -18.15 -7.89
CA PRO A 161 16.89 -19.17 -7.04
C PRO A 161 17.50 -18.61 -5.75
N GLN A 162 17.95 -17.36 -5.74
CA GLN A 162 18.58 -16.72 -4.58
C GLN A 162 17.60 -16.28 -3.48
N ALA A 163 16.30 -16.28 -3.74
CA ALA A 163 15.30 -15.86 -2.77
C ALA A 163 15.11 -16.92 -1.67
N PRO A 164 15.17 -16.54 -0.37
CA PRO A 164 14.90 -17.47 0.72
C PRO A 164 13.50 -18.06 0.64
N ARG A 165 13.37 -19.33 1.04
CA ARG A 165 12.15 -20.14 0.96
C ARG A 165 11.84 -20.75 2.32
N PHE A 166 10.59 -20.66 2.74
CA PHE A 166 10.13 -21.21 4.00
C PHE A 166 8.87 -22.05 3.80
N SER A 167 8.90 -23.27 4.32
CA SER A 167 7.72 -24.12 4.45
C SER A 167 6.86 -23.65 5.62
N GLY A 168 5.54 -23.64 5.45
CA GLY A 168 4.65 -23.20 6.51
C GLY A 168 3.20 -23.63 6.37
N SER A 169 2.47 -23.35 7.43
CA SER A 169 1.02 -23.44 7.48
C SER A 169 0.52 -22.20 8.20
N ALA A 170 -0.06 -21.28 7.43
CA ALA A 170 -0.65 -20.06 7.97
C ALA A 170 -1.77 -20.38 8.97
N LEU A 171 -2.46 -21.52 8.84
CA LEU A 171 -3.52 -21.87 9.78
C LEU A 171 -2.99 -22.20 11.18
N SER A 172 -1.91 -22.99 11.27
CA SER A 172 -1.22 -23.27 12.55
C SER A 172 -0.24 -22.17 12.97
N GLY A 173 0.05 -21.25 12.06
CA GLY A 173 1.05 -20.20 12.20
C GLY A 173 2.50 -20.70 12.16
N ASN A 174 2.72 -21.96 11.73
CA ASN A 174 4.06 -22.51 11.48
C ASN A 174 4.69 -21.82 10.27
N GLY A 175 5.96 -21.42 10.38
CA GLY A 175 6.70 -20.73 9.31
C GLY A 175 6.35 -19.25 9.11
N VAL A 176 5.24 -18.75 9.70
CA VAL A 176 4.74 -17.37 9.50
C VAL A 176 5.75 -16.31 9.98
N LEU A 177 6.14 -16.36 11.27
CA LEU A 177 7.08 -15.38 11.83
C LEU A 177 8.49 -15.52 11.24
N GLN A 178 8.91 -16.75 10.89
CA GLN A 178 10.19 -17.00 10.25
C GLN A 178 10.26 -16.31 8.88
N THR A 179 9.20 -16.47 8.08
CA THR A 179 9.05 -15.81 6.76
C THR A 179 9.10 -14.29 6.90
N LEU A 180 8.30 -13.71 7.81
CA LEU A 180 8.28 -12.28 8.04
C LEU A 180 9.65 -11.75 8.48
N THR A 181 10.26 -12.42 9.47
CA THR A 181 11.57 -12.02 10.02
C THR A 181 12.64 -12.02 8.95
N ALA A 182 12.66 -13.03 8.07
CA ALA A 182 13.58 -13.09 6.94
C ALA A 182 13.38 -11.91 5.98
N CYS A 183 12.13 -11.60 5.62
CA CYS A 183 11.81 -10.48 4.75
C CYS A 183 12.25 -9.14 5.38
N CYS A 184 11.88 -8.89 6.65
CA CYS A 184 12.30 -7.69 7.38
C CYS A 184 13.84 -7.52 7.41
N LYS A 185 14.58 -8.61 7.65
CA LYS A 185 16.06 -8.59 7.63
C LYS A 185 16.61 -8.19 6.25
N LEU A 186 16.10 -8.78 5.17
CA LEU A 186 16.53 -8.45 3.82
C LEU A 186 16.20 -7.00 3.44
N VAL A 187 15.02 -6.52 3.83
CA VAL A 187 14.60 -5.13 3.63
C VAL A 187 15.55 -4.17 4.33
N LEU A 188 15.87 -4.41 5.59
CA LEU A 188 16.80 -3.56 6.34
C LEU A 188 18.21 -3.56 5.74
N GLN A 189 18.70 -4.73 5.30
CA GLN A 189 19.99 -4.85 4.62
C GLN A 189 20.01 -4.07 3.30
N ASP A 190 18.95 -4.19 2.50
CA ASP A 190 18.83 -3.48 1.23
C ASP A 190 18.78 -1.96 1.44
N LEU A 191 18.01 -1.49 2.43
CA LEU A 191 17.91 -0.08 2.75
C LEU A 191 19.23 0.50 3.27
N LYS A 192 19.94 -0.24 4.13
CA LYS A 192 21.29 0.14 4.59
C LYS A 192 22.26 0.28 3.41
N ARG A 193 22.23 -0.67 2.47
CA ARG A 193 23.06 -0.64 1.26
C ARG A 193 22.72 0.55 0.35
N LYS A 194 21.43 0.86 0.18
CA LYS A 194 20.97 2.01 -0.62
C LYS A 194 21.42 3.34 0.01
N SER A 195 21.28 3.48 1.33
CA SER A 195 21.76 4.63 2.11
C SER A 195 23.27 4.88 1.91
N GLN A 196 24.09 3.86 2.10
CA GLN A 196 25.55 3.99 1.97
C GLN A 196 25.97 4.43 0.57
N ARG A 197 25.32 3.89 -0.49
CA ARG A 197 25.59 4.31 -1.87
C ARG A 197 25.24 5.78 -2.11
N THR A 198 24.16 6.28 -1.51
CA THR A 198 23.78 7.69 -1.61
C THR A 198 24.80 8.58 -0.90
N GLU A 199 25.27 8.19 0.28
CA GLU A 199 26.32 8.92 1.03
C GLU A 199 27.66 8.92 0.28
N GLU A 200 28.06 7.78 -0.29
CA GLU A 200 29.28 7.65 -1.11
C GLU A 200 29.20 8.46 -2.42
N ALA A 201 28.03 8.51 -3.07
CA ALA A 201 27.83 9.30 -4.28
C ALA A 201 27.88 10.82 -4.00
N VAL A 202 27.36 11.26 -2.85
CA VAL A 202 27.41 12.67 -2.42
C VAL A 202 28.84 13.07 -2.02
N SER A 203 29.58 12.18 -1.36
CA SER A 203 30.97 12.43 -0.93
C SER A 203 32.01 12.33 -2.05
N ARG A 204 31.74 11.58 -3.13
CA ARG A 204 32.63 11.47 -4.31
C ARG A 204 32.50 12.60 -5.34
N GLY A 205 31.66 13.60 -5.10
CA GLY A 205 31.67 14.87 -5.85
C GLY A 205 31.62 14.74 -7.37
N LEU A 206 30.41 14.72 -7.94
CA LEU A 206 30.23 15.37 -9.23
C LEU A 206 30.44 16.88 -8.98
N ASN A 207 31.64 17.35 -9.27
CA ASN A 207 31.96 18.76 -9.36
C ASN A 207 30.97 19.42 -10.32
N THR A 208 29.99 20.16 -9.78
CA THR A 208 29.41 21.30 -10.49
C THR A 208 30.54 22.27 -10.80
N PRO A 209 30.78 22.68 -12.05
CA PRO A 209 31.66 23.80 -12.31
C PRO A 209 30.95 25.06 -11.82
N SER A 210 31.28 25.48 -10.60
CA SER A 210 31.14 26.87 -10.18
C SER A 210 32.20 27.69 -10.91
N ASP A 211 31.71 28.72 -11.60
CA ASP A 211 32.39 29.99 -11.84
C ASP A 211 33.69 29.94 -12.68
N ARG A 212 33.54 30.17 -14.00
CA ARG A 212 34.59 30.79 -14.79
C ARG A 212 34.13 32.16 -15.25
N SER A 213 34.82 33.13 -14.68
CA SER A 213 34.90 34.53 -15.05
C SER A 213 35.11 34.75 -16.56
N VAL A 214 34.51 35.85 -16.99
CA VAL A 214 34.49 36.49 -18.33
C VAL A 214 35.89 36.67 -18.94
N PRO A 215 36.00 36.66 -20.28
CA PRO A 215 36.62 37.82 -20.93
C PRO A 215 35.77 38.42 -22.06
N THR A 216 35.83 39.75 -22.08
CA THR A 216 35.20 40.74 -22.97
C THR A 216 35.76 40.69 -24.40
N ALA A 217 34.92 40.87 -25.43
CA ALA A 217 35.14 41.82 -26.56
C ALA A 217 34.09 41.70 -27.69
N ALA A 218 33.64 42.88 -28.16
CA ALA A 218 33.05 43.24 -29.48
C ALA A 218 31.78 42.48 -29.93
N GLY A 219 30.62 43.08 -30.20
CA GLY A 219 30.29 44.43 -30.68
C GLY A 219 29.81 44.34 -32.12
N VAL A 220 28.49 44.26 -32.38
CA VAL A 220 27.83 44.71 -33.64
C VAL A 220 26.36 45.06 -33.36
N ASP A 221 25.97 46.21 -33.91
CA ASP A 221 24.65 46.84 -33.98
C ASP A 221 23.50 45.98 -34.54
N HIS A 222 22.28 46.21 -34.04
CA HIS A 222 21.22 46.83 -34.87
C HIS A 222 19.99 47.29 -34.06
N ARG A 223 19.43 48.42 -34.53
CA ARG A 223 18.26 49.17 -34.07
C ARG A 223 16.90 48.47 -34.38
N PRO A 224 15.77 48.95 -33.81
CA PRO A 224 14.51 48.21 -33.67
C PRO A 224 13.34 48.63 -34.60
N SER A 225 12.22 47.90 -34.44
CA SER A 225 10.77 48.27 -34.61
C SER A 225 10.04 47.79 -35.88
N PRO A 226 8.66 47.69 -35.89
CA PRO A 226 7.69 47.34 -34.82
C PRO A 226 6.44 46.52 -35.28
N ALA A 227 5.58 46.22 -34.30
CA ALA A 227 4.10 46.11 -34.36
C ALA A 227 3.41 44.78 -34.77
N GLN A 228 2.60 44.22 -33.86
CA GLN A 228 1.14 44.42 -33.86
C GLN A 228 0.46 43.87 -32.58
N GLU A 229 -0.38 44.72 -31.98
CA GLU A 229 -1.34 44.45 -30.90
C GLU A 229 -2.64 43.80 -31.41
N ALA A 230 -3.30 43.00 -30.57
CA ALA A 230 -4.75 43.04 -30.22
C ALA A 230 -5.21 41.64 -29.68
N GLY A 231 -5.97 41.47 -28.59
CA GLY A 231 -6.63 42.42 -27.72
C GLY A 231 -7.33 41.78 -26.48
N ARG A 232 -7.60 42.66 -25.51
CA ARG A 232 -8.69 42.77 -24.48
C ARG A 232 -9.51 41.57 -23.93
N LYS A 233 -9.36 41.39 -22.60
CA LYS A 233 -10.31 41.57 -21.44
C LYS A 233 -11.59 40.71 -21.21
N GLN A 234 -11.55 39.93 -20.09
CA GLN A 234 -12.46 39.85 -18.89
C GLN A 234 -13.92 39.33 -18.99
N PRO A 235 -14.61 38.94 -17.88
CA PRO A 235 -14.20 38.48 -16.52
C PRO A 235 -15.02 37.28 -15.94
N ASP A 236 -14.65 36.84 -14.72
CA ASP A 236 -15.31 35.83 -13.85
C ASP A 236 -16.77 36.14 -13.44
N PRO A 237 -17.51 35.14 -12.92
CA PRO A 237 -18.58 35.38 -11.97
C PRO A 237 -18.30 34.80 -10.57
N GLU A 238 -18.40 35.68 -9.57
CA GLU A 238 -18.66 35.36 -8.16
C GLU A 238 -19.97 34.59 -8.00
N ILE A 239 -19.99 33.56 -7.14
CA ILE A 239 -21.24 33.05 -6.56
C ILE A 239 -21.11 32.94 -5.03
N SER A 240 -22.05 33.63 -4.41
CA SER A 240 -22.41 33.83 -3.01
C SER A 240 -22.32 32.64 -2.04
N VAL A 241 -21.84 32.94 -0.83
CA VAL A 241 -21.90 32.10 0.37
C VAL A 241 -23.26 32.25 1.07
N PRO A 242 -23.96 31.16 1.46
CA PRO A 242 -24.97 31.22 2.51
C PRO A 242 -24.40 30.77 3.85
N ARG A 243 -24.63 31.59 4.90
CA ARG A 243 -24.43 31.23 6.31
C ARG A 243 -25.45 30.15 6.73
N PRO A 244 -25.11 29.28 7.70
CA PRO A 244 -26.01 28.23 8.18
C PRO A 244 -27.11 28.79 9.10
N PRO A 245 -28.33 28.19 9.12
CA PRO A 245 -29.31 28.48 10.15
C PRO A 245 -28.92 27.82 11.47
N THR A 246 -29.04 28.58 12.56
CA THR A 246 -29.00 28.12 13.93
C THR A 246 -30.36 27.51 14.30
N ILE A 247 -30.39 26.26 14.76
CA ILE A 247 -31.54 25.72 15.50
C ILE A 247 -31.05 25.03 16.78
N THR A 248 -31.37 25.70 17.88
CA THR A 248 -31.44 25.21 19.25
C THR A 248 -32.64 24.29 19.43
N SER A 249 -32.47 23.11 20.06
CA SER A 249 -33.09 22.77 21.36
C SER A 249 -33.22 21.25 21.63
N ARG A 250 -32.57 20.85 22.73
CA ARG A 250 -32.98 19.91 23.81
C ARG A 250 -33.05 18.38 23.60
N PRO A 251 -32.75 17.63 24.69
CA PRO A 251 -32.64 16.17 24.70
C PRO A 251 -33.93 15.50 25.19
N GLU A 252 -34.24 14.32 24.65
CA GLU A 252 -35.18 13.39 25.28
C GLU A 252 -34.60 11.99 25.39
N ASN A 253 -35.10 11.29 26.41
CA ASN A 253 -34.39 10.40 27.30
C ASN A 253 -35.11 9.04 27.29
N ARG A 254 -34.38 7.96 26.97
CA ARG A 254 -34.59 6.54 27.41
C ARG A 254 -35.86 5.78 26.96
N PRO A 255 -35.96 4.44 27.19
CA PRO A 255 -34.97 3.46 27.69
C PRO A 255 -34.81 2.16 26.86
N HIS A 256 -33.76 1.39 27.21
CA HIS A 256 -33.52 -0.02 26.91
C HIS A 256 -34.62 -0.97 27.46
N PRO A 257 -34.62 -2.24 27.00
CA PRO A 257 -34.41 -3.32 27.97
C PRO A 257 -33.38 -4.39 27.56
N LEU A 258 -32.88 -5.07 28.59
CA LEU A 258 -31.91 -6.16 28.63
C LEU A 258 -32.46 -7.49 28.10
N GLY A 259 -31.56 -8.34 27.59
CA GLY A 259 -31.79 -9.77 27.39
C GLY A 259 -30.51 -10.46 26.94
N ALA A 260 -29.92 -11.25 27.85
CA ALA A 260 -28.73 -12.06 27.63
C ALA A 260 -29.04 -13.28 26.73
N GLU A 261 -28.05 -13.75 25.97
CA GLU A 261 -27.46 -15.10 26.09
C GLU A 261 -26.61 -15.48 24.87
N ASN A 262 -25.62 -16.33 25.16
CA ASN A 262 -24.61 -16.85 24.26
C ASN A 262 -25.19 -17.48 22.99
N ASN A 263 -24.63 -17.16 21.83
CA ASN A 263 -24.56 -18.16 20.76
C ASN A 263 -23.41 -17.84 19.78
N VAL A 264 -22.39 -18.69 19.84
CA VAL A 264 -21.42 -18.88 18.76
C VAL A 264 -22.15 -19.62 17.63
N PRO A 265 -22.14 -19.14 16.37
CA PRO A 265 -22.51 -19.98 15.26
C PRO A 265 -21.27 -20.67 14.66
N PRO A 266 -21.43 -21.92 14.20
CA PRO A 266 -20.35 -22.82 13.83
C PRO A 266 -19.82 -22.59 12.41
N VAL A 267 -18.56 -22.96 12.21
CA VAL A 267 -17.96 -23.20 10.90
C VAL A 267 -18.48 -24.52 10.36
N ALA A 268 -19.26 -24.48 9.27
CA ALA A 268 -19.36 -25.52 8.25
C ALA A 268 -20.20 -24.97 7.08
N PHE A 269 -19.79 -25.19 5.84
CA PHE A 269 -20.60 -25.95 4.87
C PHE A 269 -19.78 -26.30 3.63
N SER A 270 -19.63 -27.61 3.46
CA SER A 270 -19.44 -28.33 2.20
C SER A 270 -20.76 -28.33 1.42
N GLY A 271 -20.68 -28.46 0.09
CA GLY A 271 -21.77 -29.01 -0.72
C GLY A 271 -22.31 -28.03 -1.75
N ALA A 272 -22.02 -28.33 -3.01
CA ALA A 272 -22.62 -27.70 -4.17
C ALA A 272 -24.13 -27.95 -4.24
N ASP A 273 -24.90 -26.92 -4.58
CA ASP A 273 -26.27 -27.08 -5.09
C ASP A 273 -26.39 -26.31 -6.42
N PRO A 274 -26.57 -27.00 -7.57
CA PRO A 274 -26.72 -26.38 -8.86
C PRO A 274 -28.21 -26.29 -9.21
N ARG A 275 -28.89 -25.21 -8.78
CA ARG A 275 -30.08 -24.57 -9.43
C ARG A 275 -30.75 -23.57 -8.50
N ALA A 276 -30.32 -22.31 -8.58
CA ALA A 276 -31.19 -21.17 -8.28
C ALA A 276 -30.90 -20.06 -9.29
N ARG A 277 -31.82 -19.92 -10.25
CA ARG A 277 -31.84 -18.87 -11.28
C ARG A 277 -32.32 -17.54 -10.69
N GLU A 278 -31.88 -16.47 -11.35
CA GLU A 278 -32.57 -15.17 -11.51
C GLU A 278 -32.89 -14.36 -10.25
N HIS A 279 -32.06 -13.34 -9.96
CA HIS A 279 -32.54 -12.12 -9.33
C HIS A 279 -31.92 -10.86 -9.96
N ARG A 280 -32.81 -10.12 -10.62
CA ARG A 280 -32.81 -8.72 -11.06
C ARG A 280 -31.60 -7.85 -10.68
N GLU A 281 -31.04 -7.24 -11.72
CA GLU A 281 -30.32 -5.96 -11.69
C GLU A 281 -31.12 -4.90 -10.93
N THR A 282 -30.59 -4.45 -9.79
CA THR A 282 -30.93 -3.14 -9.22
C THR A 282 -29.82 -2.17 -9.57
N GLY A 283 -30.06 -1.30 -10.54
CA GLY A 283 -29.18 -0.21 -10.95
C GLY A 283 -29.08 0.89 -9.89
N GLN A 284 -28.40 0.60 -8.78
CA GLN A 284 -27.90 1.63 -7.87
C GLN A 284 -26.44 1.92 -8.22
N GLU A 285 -26.17 3.14 -8.66
CA GLU A 285 -24.79 3.60 -8.83
C GLU A 285 -24.01 3.38 -7.52
N PRO A 286 -22.77 2.88 -7.57
CA PRO A 286 -21.96 2.66 -6.38
C PRO A 286 -21.80 3.99 -5.62
N PHE A 287 -22.07 3.96 -4.31
CA PHE A 287 -21.93 5.14 -3.47
C PHE A 287 -20.48 5.62 -3.51
N LYS A 288 -20.27 6.82 -4.05
CA LYS A 288 -18.97 7.48 -4.12
C LYS A 288 -18.70 8.14 -2.76
N PRO A 289 -17.63 7.75 -2.04
CA PRO A 289 -17.27 8.40 -0.79
C PRO A 289 -17.11 9.90 -1.00
N GLU A 290 -17.80 10.69 -0.18
CA GLU A 290 -17.78 12.14 -0.30
C GLU A 290 -16.76 12.72 0.67
N ILE A 291 -15.87 13.59 0.18
CA ILE A 291 -14.94 14.31 1.04
C ILE A 291 -15.76 15.31 1.87
N MET A 292 -15.98 15.00 3.15
CA MET A 292 -16.72 15.88 4.06
C MET A 292 -15.85 17.05 4.53
N GLN A 293 -14.56 16.79 4.75
CA GLN A 293 -13.66 17.80 5.26
C GLN A 293 -12.23 17.53 4.78
N VAL A 294 -11.59 18.58 4.27
CA VAL A 294 -10.15 18.63 4.06
C VAL A 294 -9.56 19.40 5.25
N GLY A 295 -8.79 18.72 6.08
CA GLY A 295 -8.09 19.33 7.20
C GLY A 295 -6.85 20.09 6.74
N LYS A 296 -6.21 20.81 7.68
CA LYS A 296 -5.09 21.69 7.37
C LYS A 296 -3.91 20.89 6.83
N THR A 297 -3.52 21.19 5.59
CA THR A 297 -2.33 20.63 4.96
C THR A 297 -1.09 20.92 5.79
N ARG A 298 -0.28 19.91 6.03
CA ARG A 298 1.00 20.02 6.73
C ARG A 298 2.11 19.70 5.76
N LEU A 299 3.07 20.62 5.64
CA LEU A 299 4.30 20.36 4.93
C LEU A 299 5.23 19.58 5.87
N LEU A 300 5.55 18.33 5.53
CA LEU A 300 6.49 17.52 6.30
C LEU A 300 7.93 17.87 5.93
N ASP A 301 8.17 18.16 4.66
CA ASP A 301 9.40 18.65 4.07
C ASP A 301 9.08 19.40 2.75
N PRO A 302 10.03 20.11 2.11
CA PRO A 302 9.75 20.92 0.91
C PRO A 302 9.07 20.18 -0.25
N TYR A 303 9.08 18.85 -0.24
CA TYR A 303 8.56 18.00 -1.29
C TYR A 303 7.51 17.00 -0.83
N THR A 304 7.09 17.05 0.44
CA THR A 304 6.12 16.12 1.01
C THR A 304 5.09 16.89 1.80
N LEU A 305 3.83 16.77 1.38
CA LEU A 305 2.69 17.36 2.08
C LEU A 305 1.71 16.29 2.52
N THR A 306 1.07 16.55 3.63
CA THR A 306 0.09 15.66 4.24
C THR A 306 -1.24 16.38 4.38
N VAL A 307 -2.29 15.74 3.88
CA VAL A 307 -3.66 16.26 3.87
C VAL A 307 -4.54 15.28 4.65
N PRO A 308 -4.94 15.63 5.88
CA PRO A 308 -5.95 14.86 6.60
C PRO A 308 -7.31 15.07 5.94
N LEU A 309 -7.99 14.00 5.58
CA LEU A 309 -9.33 13.99 4.99
C LEU A 309 -10.31 13.31 5.94
N ARG A 310 -11.52 13.83 6.02
CA ARG A 310 -12.67 13.12 6.57
C ARG A 310 -13.60 12.77 5.43
N LEU A 311 -13.86 11.48 5.26
CA LEU A 311 -14.67 10.93 4.17
C LEU A 311 -15.97 10.38 4.75
N ALA A 312 -17.11 10.72 4.14
CA ALA A 312 -18.36 10.04 4.39
C ALA A 312 -18.34 8.70 3.65
N THR A 313 -18.61 7.60 4.35
CA THR A 313 -18.68 6.26 3.75
C THR A 313 -20.10 5.78 3.49
N ASP A 314 -21.11 6.60 3.80
CA ASP A 314 -22.52 6.36 3.51
C ASP A 314 -23.24 7.62 3.00
N GLY A 315 -24.32 7.43 2.24
CA GLY A 315 -25.12 8.54 1.69
C GLY A 315 -25.82 9.40 2.74
N ALA A 316 -25.99 8.88 3.96
CA ALA A 316 -26.52 9.62 5.10
C ALA A 316 -25.46 10.39 5.89
N ARG A 317 -24.17 10.32 5.50
CA ARG A 317 -23.01 10.95 6.17
C ARG A 317 -22.93 10.65 7.68
N ARG A 318 -23.43 9.49 8.12
CA ARG A 318 -23.38 9.05 9.53
C ARG A 318 -22.08 8.30 9.84
N GLN A 319 -21.47 7.69 8.83
CA GLN A 319 -20.17 7.04 8.96
C GLN A 319 -19.08 7.92 8.37
N VAL A 320 -18.12 8.29 9.23
CA VAL A 320 -17.01 9.19 8.86
C VAL A 320 -15.68 8.50 9.13
N VAL A 321 -14.86 8.36 8.10
CA VAL A 321 -13.49 7.85 8.21
C VAL A 321 -12.51 9.00 8.10
N THR A 322 -11.51 9.03 8.98
CA THR A 322 -10.40 9.99 8.87
C THR A 322 -9.21 9.29 8.23
N VAL A 323 -8.76 9.81 7.08
CA VAL A 323 -7.62 9.28 6.32
C VAL A 323 -6.57 10.37 6.22
N GLU A 324 -5.30 10.04 6.42
CA GLU A 324 -4.21 11.00 6.23
C GLU A 324 -3.48 10.68 4.92
N ILE A 325 -3.69 11.51 3.90
CA ILE A 325 -3.03 11.33 2.60
C ILE A 325 -1.68 12.04 2.65
N THR A 326 -0.59 11.30 2.42
CA THR A 326 0.74 11.88 2.25
C THR A 326 1.14 11.83 0.79
N LEU A 327 1.42 12.99 0.21
CA LEU A 327 1.77 13.18 -1.19
C LEU A 327 3.21 13.66 -1.29
N SER A 328 4.00 13.00 -2.14
CA SER A 328 5.29 13.55 -2.56
C SER A 328 5.09 14.33 -3.86
N ILE A 329 5.47 15.60 -3.86
CA ILE A 329 5.33 16.50 -5.01
C ILE A 329 6.65 16.65 -5.80
N LYS A 330 7.65 15.79 -5.55
CA LYS A 330 8.94 15.82 -6.27
C LYS A 330 8.78 15.72 -7.79
N ASP A 331 7.79 14.95 -8.25
CA ASP A 331 7.52 14.78 -9.68
C ASP A 331 6.66 15.91 -10.26
N PHE A 332 5.91 16.65 -9.43
CA PHE A 332 5.13 17.83 -9.84
C PHE A 332 5.97 19.09 -9.99
N LEU A 333 7.12 19.16 -9.32
CA LEU A 333 8.06 20.28 -9.37
C LEU A 333 9.07 20.17 -10.53
N ARG A 334 8.95 19.16 -11.40
CA ARG A 334 9.83 18.95 -12.57
C ARG A 334 9.37 19.67 -13.84
N GLN A 335 8.45 20.62 -13.75
CA GLN A 335 8.16 21.52 -14.87
C GLN A 335 8.62 22.94 -14.52
N GLU A 336 9.31 23.54 -15.49
CA GLU A 336 10.03 24.82 -15.49
C GLU A 336 11.49 24.75 -15.02
N LEU A 337 12.36 24.30 -15.93
CA LEU A 337 13.61 24.95 -16.31
C LEU A 337 14.07 24.46 -17.69
#